data_AF-A0A935ZUZ8-F1
#
_entry.id   AF-A0A935ZUZ8-F1
#
_cell.length_a   1.000
_cell.length_b   1.000
_cell.length_c   1.000
_cell.angle_alpha   90.00
_cell.angle_beta   90.00
_cell.angle_gamma   90.00
#
_symmetry.space_group_name_H-M   'P 1'
#
loop_
_entity.id
_entity.type
_entity.pdbx_description
1 polymer ?
#
loop_
_entity_poly.entity_id
_entity_poly.type
_entity_poly.pdbx_seq_one_letter_code
_entity_poly.pdbx_strand_id
1 'polypeptide(L)'
;MLTARTQVPRRRWSLAALLVASLAAACAEPAPASEPEAFPQGIAGGKTDLLGRKLAGVADPYVADRGLREREPQLRADMRARREAAWATVFKVLEPVPLLGLAPGGAGHDALALPDDVPLVPRFHTWYGVDDFKRMFQALYDDLGPAGRRVREPFAPDAIAAAFEANADAIERASSWPLERYIREVQKLGACPSELSAAECDALLQRNLAGASSGIARILYGPATLEHALANYGTMMDCLGELDTLGLDAVPERDDDFTRCFDDEFPVDAILVKAQWERADFGRDLPVFDTDRDALTQRLAPGGDAAWGEQGDRRANPGPDDIYTIALRNGSVYRLAGLHIMTKELRHWQWTTLWWSDRPDEDFGADRPAAIREGLAPAFRHYKMCTTAFYTEDDPDPAARYPELPSLAAALAATGDGAPTWCSNPYLEHGRGNAGTNCIGCHQHGGAQVALDLDGDQALDAIDLERLVADDAHFPDHGRRQQREVFPADYLWSFHRVDDLVGVVAAEVAFRDQGDRQAVHPRVQAIVALPRDAAAGATTFAQRCARCHGADGDGSGFAPSLFERLPRFDDEAIVQTLLQGKGGMPAWGETLDDHQLADLLGSLRDRFGAPQ
;
A
#
# COMPACT_ATOMS: atom_id res chain seq x y z
N MET A 1 49.40 -45.77 -20.36
CA MET A 1 50.70 -45.38 -19.79
C MET A 1 50.55 -43.94 -19.30
N LEU A 2 50.28 -43.72 -18.01
CA LEU A 2 51.23 -43.23 -16.96
C LEU A 2 51.76 -41.83 -17.31
N THR A 3 51.73 -40.75 -16.53
CA THR A 3 51.39 -40.36 -15.12
C THR A 3 51.64 -38.83 -15.07
N ALA A 4 51.16 -37.96 -14.18
CA ALA A 4 51.00 -38.05 -12.73
C ALA A 4 50.04 -36.95 -12.22
N ARG A 5 49.32 -37.27 -11.14
CA ARG A 5 48.53 -36.40 -10.26
C ARG A 5 49.40 -35.85 -9.12
N THR A 6 49.08 -34.67 -8.60
CA THR A 6 49.53 -34.20 -7.27
C THR A 6 48.37 -34.30 -6.27
N GLN A 7 48.65 -34.96 -5.14
CA GLN A 7 47.76 -35.17 -3.99
C GLN A 7 48.06 -34.16 -2.87
N VAL A 8 47.02 -33.71 -2.17
CA VAL A 8 47.08 -33.06 -0.85
C VAL A 8 46.69 -34.10 0.21
N PRO A 9 47.36 -34.17 1.39
CA PRO A 9 47.18 -35.29 2.31
C PRO A 9 46.00 -35.10 3.27
N ARG A 10 45.30 -36.22 3.54
CA ARG A 10 44.38 -36.43 4.67
C ARG A 10 45.15 -37.04 5.84
N ARG A 11 44.86 -36.62 7.08
CA ARG A 11 45.09 -37.41 8.30
C ARG A 11 43.75 -37.65 9.01
N ARG A 12 43.48 -38.93 9.30
CA ARG A 12 42.45 -39.44 10.22
C ARG A 12 43.14 -40.11 11.42
N TRP A 13 42.35 -40.75 12.28
CA TRP A 13 42.67 -41.62 13.45
C TRP A 13 42.66 -40.85 14.79
N SER A 14 41.84 -41.16 15.82
CA SER A 14 41.02 -42.34 16.13
C SER A 14 39.89 -42.05 17.16
N LEU A 15 38.90 -42.94 17.19
CA LEU A 15 37.72 -43.04 18.06
C LEU A 15 37.97 -43.63 19.47
N ALA A 16 36.94 -43.44 20.34
CA ALA A 16 36.48 -44.21 21.52
C ALA A 16 36.70 -43.47 22.87
N ALA A 17 35.70 -43.33 23.77
CA ALA A 17 34.66 -44.30 24.14
C ALA A 17 33.34 -43.69 24.71
N LEU A 18 32.28 -44.49 24.55
CA LEU A 18 30.96 -44.61 25.25
C LEU A 18 31.05 -44.45 26.78
N LEU A 19 30.05 -44.15 27.62
CA LEU A 19 28.57 -44.33 27.76
C LEU A 19 28.14 -43.34 28.89
N VAL A 20 26.91 -42.83 29.03
CA VAL A 20 25.74 -43.47 29.68
C VAL A 20 24.55 -42.52 29.50
N ALA A 21 23.44 -43.03 28.97
CA ALA A 21 22.14 -42.37 28.99
C ALA A 21 21.46 -42.59 30.35
N SER A 22 20.92 -41.53 30.94
CA SER A 22 19.95 -41.62 32.03
C SER A 22 18.65 -40.94 31.59
N LEU A 23 17.60 -41.76 31.44
CA LEU A 23 16.22 -41.33 31.31
C LEU A 23 15.73 -40.86 32.68
N ALA A 24 15.32 -39.60 32.78
CA ALA A 24 14.42 -39.14 33.82
C ALA A 24 13.19 -38.52 33.13
N ALA A 25 12.06 -39.19 33.28
CA ALA A 25 10.76 -38.67 32.92
C ALA A 25 10.45 -37.48 33.84
N ALA A 26 10.28 -36.29 33.25
CA ALA A 26 9.69 -35.14 33.91
C ALA A 26 8.41 -34.79 33.16
N CYS A 27 7.30 -34.79 33.87
CA CYS A 27 6.00 -34.33 33.42
C CYS A 27 6.13 -32.91 32.84
N ALA A 28 5.86 -32.74 31.55
CA ALA A 28 5.74 -31.42 30.95
C ALA A 28 4.31 -30.93 31.19
N GLU A 29 4.19 -29.86 31.97
CA GLU A 29 2.99 -29.04 32.03
C GLU A 29 2.67 -28.47 30.63
N PRO A 30 1.40 -28.24 30.27
CA PRO A 30 1.07 -27.60 29.01
C PRO A 30 1.68 -26.20 28.97
N ALA A 31 2.43 -25.92 27.92
CA ALA A 31 3.01 -24.60 27.70
C ALA A 31 1.88 -23.53 27.70
N PRO A 32 2.08 -22.39 28.37
CA PRO A 32 1.15 -21.28 28.23
C PRO A 32 1.06 -20.87 26.75
N ALA A 33 -0.15 -20.49 26.33
CA ALA A 33 -0.41 -19.98 24.98
C ALA A 33 0.68 -18.98 24.59
N SER A 34 1.39 -19.28 23.50
CA SER A 34 2.40 -18.39 22.94
C SER A 34 1.72 -17.07 22.58
N GLU A 35 2.04 -16.00 23.31
CA GLU A 35 1.87 -14.65 22.78
C GLU A 35 2.58 -14.59 21.41
N PRO A 36 2.00 -13.95 20.38
CA PRO A 36 2.63 -13.87 19.08
C PRO A 36 3.99 -13.18 19.23
N GLU A 37 5.05 -13.97 19.12
CA GLU A 37 6.43 -13.52 19.18
C GLU A 37 6.66 -12.44 18.11
N ALA A 38 7.03 -11.26 18.60
CA ALA A 38 7.94 -10.30 17.96
C ALA A 38 7.69 -9.99 16.47
N PHE A 39 6.88 -8.96 16.22
CA PHE A 39 7.02 -8.15 15.00
C PHE A 39 8.49 -7.73 14.84
N PRO A 40 9.04 -7.71 13.61
CA PRO A 40 10.46 -7.45 13.38
C PRO A 40 10.86 -6.10 13.98
N GLN A 41 11.63 -6.14 15.06
CA GLN A 41 12.51 -5.04 15.43
C GLN A 41 13.62 -4.96 14.38
N GLY A 42 13.51 -3.97 13.51
CA GLY A 42 14.46 -3.65 12.45
C GLY A 42 13.65 -3.12 11.28
N ILE A 43 13.56 -1.81 11.07
CA ILE A 43 14.68 -0.95 10.69
C ILE A 43 14.55 0.40 11.40
N ALA A 44 15.68 1.09 11.59
CA ALA A 44 15.76 2.51 11.92
C ALA A 44 15.09 3.46 10.88
N GLY A 45 14.02 3.05 10.19
CA GLY A 45 13.26 3.83 9.22
C GLY A 45 11.93 4.24 9.84
N GLY A 46 11.70 5.55 9.95
CA GLY A 46 10.47 6.10 10.52
C GLY A 46 9.22 5.70 9.74
N LYS A 47 8.63 4.54 10.07
CA LYS A 47 7.30 4.11 9.67
C LYS A 47 6.31 4.31 10.83
N THR A 48 5.01 4.26 10.55
CA THR A 48 3.93 4.40 11.55
C THR A 48 3.90 3.20 12.52
N ASP A 49 4.69 3.30 13.59
CA ASP A 49 4.72 2.33 14.67
C ASP A 49 3.58 2.57 15.67
N LEU A 50 3.46 1.71 16.69
CA LEU A 50 2.39 1.82 17.70
C LEU A 50 2.39 3.17 18.44
N LEU A 51 3.59 3.73 18.69
CA LEU A 51 3.69 5.05 19.31
C LEU A 51 3.19 6.14 18.36
N GLY A 52 3.66 6.13 17.11
CA GLY A 52 3.28 7.10 16.10
C GLY A 52 1.78 7.08 15.81
N ARG A 53 1.19 5.88 15.74
CA ARG A 53 -0.26 5.71 15.60
C ARG A 53 -1.02 6.25 16.82
N LYS A 54 -0.57 5.93 18.05
CA LYS A 54 -1.19 6.48 19.26
C LYS A 54 -1.05 8.00 19.35
N LEU A 55 0.07 8.58 18.89
CA LEU A 55 0.23 10.04 18.83
C LEU A 55 -0.78 10.67 17.86
N ALA A 56 -0.93 10.09 16.67
CA ALA A 56 -1.85 10.60 15.68
C ALA A 56 -3.33 10.38 16.04
N GLY A 57 -3.66 9.31 16.78
CA GLY A 57 -5.04 8.94 17.13
C GLY A 57 -5.77 8.31 15.94
N VAL A 58 -7.10 8.47 15.86
CA VAL A 58 -7.81 8.25 14.59
C VAL A 58 -7.41 9.36 13.63
N ALA A 59 -7.10 9.02 12.37
CA ALA A 59 -6.64 9.99 11.39
C ALA A 59 -7.69 11.07 11.09
N ASP A 60 -7.24 12.30 10.88
CA ASP A 60 -8.11 13.40 10.48
C ASP A 60 -8.52 13.23 8.99
N PRO A 61 -9.82 13.19 8.66
CA PRO A 61 -10.30 12.78 7.35
C PRO A 61 -9.99 13.80 6.25
N TYR A 62 -9.87 13.35 5.01
CA TYR A 62 -9.79 14.26 3.88
C TYR A 62 -11.17 14.82 3.53
N VAL A 63 -11.31 16.15 3.46
CA VAL A 63 -12.58 16.80 3.13
C VAL A 63 -12.62 17.12 1.64
N ALA A 64 -13.16 16.19 0.85
CA ALA A 64 -13.28 16.35 -0.60
C ALA A 64 -14.25 17.47 -1.02
N ASP A 65 -13.92 18.17 -2.10
CA ASP A 65 -14.82 19.02 -2.87
C ASP A 65 -15.72 18.14 -3.73
N ARG A 66 -16.92 17.87 -3.22
CA ARG A 66 -17.93 17.04 -3.90
C ARG A 66 -18.46 17.65 -5.20
N GLY A 67 -18.24 18.95 -5.45
CA GLY A 67 -18.60 19.62 -6.69
C GLY A 67 -17.55 19.53 -7.78
N LEU A 68 -16.34 19.03 -7.48
CA LEU A 68 -15.22 19.04 -8.42
C LEU A 68 -15.47 18.13 -9.63
N ARG A 69 -16.10 16.96 -9.42
CA ARG A 69 -16.47 16.01 -10.48
C ARG A 69 -17.40 16.62 -11.54
N GLU A 70 -18.32 17.51 -11.14
CA GLU A 70 -19.20 18.21 -12.09
C GLU A 70 -18.44 19.22 -12.98
N ARG A 71 -17.27 19.67 -12.53
CA ARG A 71 -16.42 20.63 -13.23
C ARG A 71 -15.38 19.97 -14.15
N GLU A 72 -15.36 18.64 -14.28
CA GLU A 72 -14.40 17.94 -15.14
C GLU A 72 -14.25 18.52 -16.55
N PRO A 73 -15.33 18.84 -17.29
CA PRO A 73 -15.19 19.42 -18.63
C PRO A 73 -14.45 20.76 -18.61
N GLN A 74 -14.64 21.57 -17.57
CA GLN A 74 -13.92 22.82 -17.37
C GLN A 74 -12.44 22.54 -17.07
N LEU A 75 -12.16 21.70 -16.07
CA LEU A 75 -10.80 21.41 -15.63
C LEU A 75 -9.95 20.79 -16.75
N ARG A 76 -10.58 20.03 -17.64
CA ARG A 76 -9.94 19.42 -18.82
C ARG A 76 -9.49 20.45 -19.86
N ALA A 77 -10.23 21.54 -20.05
CA ALA A 77 -9.96 22.56 -21.05
C ALA A 77 -9.44 23.89 -20.47
N ASP A 78 -9.10 23.93 -19.19
CA ASP A 78 -8.65 25.13 -18.48
C ASP A 78 -7.56 24.80 -17.45
N MET A 79 -6.31 25.00 -17.84
CA MET A 79 -5.14 24.79 -16.99
C MET A 79 -5.18 25.65 -15.73
N ARG A 80 -5.73 26.87 -15.80
CA ARG A 80 -5.86 27.74 -14.62
C ARG A 80 -6.84 27.18 -13.62
N ALA A 81 -8.04 26.81 -14.06
CA ALA A 81 -9.02 26.18 -13.18
C ALA A 81 -8.47 24.87 -12.57
N ARG A 82 -7.72 24.08 -13.34
CA ARG A 82 -7.09 22.84 -12.85
C ARG A 82 -6.03 23.10 -11.78
N ARG A 83 -5.13 24.07 -12.01
CA ARG A 83 -4.08 24.45 -11.04
C ARG A 83 -4.66 25.07 -9.77
N GLU A 84 -5.72 25.87 -9.88
CA GLU A 84 -6.46 26.40 -8.71
C GLU A 84 -7.07 25.27 -7.87
N ALA A 85 -7.72 24.29 -8.51
CA ALA A 85 -8.25 23.10 -7.82
C ALA A 85 -7.13 22.29 -7.15
N ALA A 86 -6.00 22.08 -7.84
CA ALA A 86 -4.86 21.37 -7.29
C ALA A 86 -4.24 22.09 -6.07
N TRP A 87 -4.10 23.41 -6.12
CA TRP A 87 -3.64 24.18 -4.95
C TRP A 87 -4.60 24.11 -3.77
N ALA A 88 -5.92 24.10 -4.01
CA ALA A 88 -6.91 23.89 -2.95
C ALA A 88 -6.76 22.49 -2.33
N THR A 89 -6.50 21.48 -3.15
CA THR A 89 -6.18 20.12 -2.69
C THR A 89 -4.89 20.07 -1.88
N VAL A 90 -3.82 20.72 -2.33
CA VAL A 90 -2.57 20.86 -1.57
C VAL A 90 -2.81 21.48 -0.20
N PHE A 91 -3.63 22.54 -0.12
CA PHE A 91 -3.98 23.16 1.16
C PHE A 91 -4.67 22.17 2.09
N LYS A 92 -5.72 21.46 1.63
CA LYS A 92 -6.45 20.47 2.44
C LYS A 92 -5.54 19.36 2.99
N VAL A 93 -4.53 18.93 2.23
CA VAL A 93 -3.56 17.89 2.64
C VAL A 93 -2.54 18.40 3.66
N LEU A 94 -2.11 19.66 3.52
CA LEU A 94 -1.05 20.25 4.34
C LEU A 94 -1.58 21.07 5.52
N GLU A 95 -2.89 21.28 5.59
CA GLU A 95 -3.56 22.02 6.66
C GLU A 95 -3.15 21.48 8.03
N PRO A 96 -2.73 22.35 8.97
CA PRO A 96 -2.39 21.92 10.32
C PRO A 96 -3.64 21.41 11.06
N VAL A 97 -3.58 20.17 11.55
CA VAL A 97 -4.64 19.52 12.33
C VAL A 97 -4.09 19.01 13.67
N PRO A 98 -4.92 18.91 14.72
CA PRO A 98 -4.48 18.41 16.02
C PRO A 98 -4.10 16.93 15.98
N LEU A 99 -3.06 16.57 16.73
CA LEU A 99 -2.76 15.18 17.06
C LEU A 99 -3.78 14.65 18.08
N LEU A 100 -4.88 14.07 17.59
CA LEU A 100 -6.00 13.63 18.41
C LEU A 100 -5.63 12.62 19.50
N GLY A 101 -4.56 11.86 19.29
CA GLY A 101 -4.02 10.94 20.29
C GLY A 101 -3.48 11.60 21.56
N LEU A 102 -3.22 12.91 21.51
CA LEU A 102 -2.82 13.74 22.65
C LEU A 102 -3.98 14.60 23.17
N ALA A 103 -5.17 14.52 22.57
CA ALA A 103 -6.33 15.25 23.06
C ALA A 103 -6.79 14.66 24.41
N PRO A 104 -7.21 15.49 25.38
CA PRO A 104 -7.72 15.01 26.66
C PRO A 104 -9.01 14.20 26.43
N GLY A 105 -8.90 12.87 26.45
CA GLY A 105 -10.02 11.95 26.37
C GLY A 105 -10.78 11.86 27.69
N GLY A 106 -12.12 11.92 27.63
CA GLY A 106 -12.98 11.72 28.78
C GLY A 106 -12.85 10.32 29.37
N ALA A 107 -12.68 10.28 30.70
CA ALA A 107 -12.61 9.14 31.61
C ALA A 107 -11.30 8.32 31.59
N GLY A 108 -10.42 8.59 32.57
CA GLY A 108 -9.51 7.55 33.06
C GLY A 108 -8.26 7.99 33.80
N HIS A 109 -7.69 9.17 33.52
CA HIS A 109 -6.34 9.49 34.01
C HIS A 109 -6.19 10.94 34.51
N ASP A 110 -6.78 11.26 35.66
CA ASP A 110 -6.69 12.54 36.37
C ASP A 110 -5.28 12.89 36.95
N ALA A 111 -4.22 12.18 36.58
CA ALA A 111 -2.91 12.32 37.23
C ALA A 111 -1.70 12.53 36.29
N LEU A 112 -1.91 12.66 34.98
CA LEU A 112 -0.80 12.72 34.01
C LEU A 112 -1.06 13.83 32.97
N ALA A 113 -0.32 14.93 33.07
CA ALA A 113 -0.50 16.09 32.20
C ALA A 113 0.06 15.83 30.79
N LEU A 114 -0.83 15.71 29.81
CA LEU A 114 -0.53 15.97 28.40
C LEU A 114 -0.24 17.47 28.22
N PRO A 115 0.37 17.91 27.09
CA PRO A 115 0.52 19.33 26.82
C PRO A 115 -0.82 20.08 26.97
N ASP A 116 -0.81 21.28 27.56
CA ASP A 116 -2.04 22.07 27.77
C ASP A 116 -2.76 22.38 26.44
N ASP A 117 -1.99 22.53 25.35
CA ASP A 117 -2.47 22.70 23.98
C ASP A 117 -2.06 21.51 23.10
N VAL A 118 -3.02 20.94 22.36
CA VAL A 118 -2.77 19.83 21.44
C VAL A 118 -1.96 20.33 20.24
N PRO A 119 -0.74 19.82 20.00
CA PRO A 119 0.08 20.30 18.89
C PRO A 119 -0.52 19.98 17.52
N LEU A 120 -0.21 20.85 16.55
CA LEU A 120 -0.68 20.72 15.17
C LEU A 120 0.39 20.13 14.26
N VAL A 121 -0.02 19.23 13.35
CA VAL A 121 0.81 18.70 12.27
C VAL A 121 0.06 18.81 10.94
N PRO A 122 0.72 18.87 9.78
CA PRO A 122 0.01 18.77 8.50
C PRO A 122 -0.89 17.52 8.45
N ARG A 123 -2.12 17.65 7.95
CA ARG A 123 -3.16 16.60 7.98
C ARG A 123 -2.67 15.21 7.59
N PHE A 124 -1.89 15.12 6.50
CA PHE A 124 -1.38 13.84 6.02
C PHE A 124 -0.47 13.10 7.01
N HIS A 125 0.15 13.78 8.00
CA HIS A 125 0.91 13.12 9.06
C HIS A 125 0.04 12.31 10.04
N THR A 126 -1.28 12.46 9.98
CA THR A 126 -2.22 11.65 10.75
C THR A 126 -2.67 10.40 10.00
N TRP A 127 -2.43 10.32 8.69
CA TRP A 127 -2.91 9.23 7.83
C TRP A 127 -2.15 7.92 8.06
N TYR A 128 -2.62 6.86 7.39
CA TYR A 128 -2.23 5.50 7.70
C TYR A 128 -1.12 4.99 6.78
N GLY A 129 -0.18 4.23 7.32
CA GLY A 129 0.84 3.53 6.54
C GLY A 129 0.56 2.03 6.40
N VAL A 130 1.44 1.31 5.70
CA VAL A 130 1.35 -0.16 5.56
C VAL A 130 1.24 -0.91 6.90
N ASP A 131 1.93 -0.44 7.93
CA ASP A 131 1.91 -1.09 9.24
C ASP A 131 0.55 -0.93 9.95
N ASP A 132 -0.15 0.19 9.71
CA ASP A 132 -1.53 0.38 10.19
C ASP A 132 -2.50 -0.56 9.49
N PHE A 133 -2.44 -0.57 8.16
CA PHE A 133 -3.27 -1.44 7.33
C PHE A 133 -3.10 -2.91 7.75
N LYS A 134 -1.86 -3.37 7.90
CA LYS A 134 -1.55 -4.73 8.33
C LYS A 134 -2.21 -5.06 9.68
N ARG A 135 -2.06 -4.20 10.69
CA ARG A 135 -2.66 -4.43 12.02
C ARG A 135 -4.18 -4.52 11.96
N MET A 136 -4.83 -3.60 11.25
CA MET A 136 -6.28 -3.58 11.07
C MET A 136 -6.76 -4.83 10.33
N PHE A 137 -6.11 -5.17 9.22
CA PHE A 137 -6.43 -6.37 8.45
C PHE A 137 -6.28 -7.65 9.28
N GLN A 138 -5.20 -7.80 10.03
CA GLN A 138 -4.98 -8.96 10.90
C GLN A 138 -6.11 -9.11 11.92
N ALA A 139 -6.48 -8.04 12.62
CA ALA A 139 -7.56 -8.08 13.60
C ALA A 139 -8.89 -8.50 12.96
N LEU A 140 -9.26 -7.86 11.85
CA LEU A 140 -10.49 -8.17 11.10
C LEU A 140 -10.51 -9.61 10.59
N TYR A 141 -9.40 -10.08 10.02
CA TYR A 141 -9.30 -11.41 9.44
C TYR A 141 -9.21 -12.52 10.50
N ASP A 142 -8.65 -12.22 11.66
CA ASP A 142 -8.66 -13.11 12.81
C ASP A 142 -10.10 -13.28 13.36
N ASP A 143 -10.87 -12.20 13.43
CA ASP A 143 -12.26 -12.16 13.93
C ASP A 143 -13.26 -12.92 13.06
N LEU A 144 -13.03 -13.06 11.75
CA LEU A 144 -13.84 -13.93 10.87
C LEU A 144 -13.84 -15.41 11.34
N GLY A 145 -12.80 -15.81 12.05
CA GLY A 145 -12.56 -17.20 12.43
C GLY A 145 -12.39 -18.13 11.21
N PRO A 146 -12.17 -19.43 11.43
CA PRO A 146 -11.88 -20.35 10.35
C PRO A 146 -13.01 -20.48 9.31
N ALA A 147 -14.27 -20.31 9.72
CA ALA A 147 -15.41 -20.44 8.81
C ALA A 147 -15.52 -19.26 7.83
N GLY A 148 -15.48 -18.02 8.34
CA GLY A 148 -15.53 -16.82 7.51
C GLY A 148 -14.30 -16.70 6.60
N ARG A 149 -13.10 -17.00 7.12
CA ARG A 149 -11.85 -16.97 6.34
C ARG A 149 -11.90 -17.87 5.10
N ARG A 150 -12.45 -19.08 5.21
CA ARG A 150 -12.55 -20.06 4.11
C ARG A 150 -13.39 -19.61 2.93
N VAL A 151 -14.40 -18.78 3.19
CA VAL A 151 -15.28 -18.22 2.15
C VAL A 151 -14.91 -16.78 1.80
N ARG A 152 -13.81 -16.27 2.38
CA ARG A 152 -13.40 -14.86 2.31
C ARG A 152 -14.57 -13.91 2.56
N GLU A 153 -15.27 -14.14 3.68
CA GLU A 153 -16.40 -13.32 4.09
C GLU A 153 -16.02 -11.83 4.16
N PRO A 154 -16.78 -10.93 3.52
CA PRO A 154 -16.51 -9.49 3.61
C PRO A 154 -16.56 -9.00 5.07
N PHE A 155 -15.70 -8.04 5.40
CA PHE A 155 -15.74 -7.42 6.73
C PHE A 155 -16.98 -6.54 6.88
N ALA A 156 -17.64 -6.61 8.03
CA ALA A 156 -18.77 -5.74 8.34
C ALA A 156 -18.29 -4.28 8.51
N PRO A 157 -19.04 -3.26 8.03
CA PRO A 157 -18.62 -1.86 8.12
C PRO A 157 -18.34 -1.38 9.56
N ASP A 158 -19.11 -1.83 10.53
CA ASP A 158 -18.91 -1.55 11.95
C ASP A 158 -17.65 -2.21 12.51
N ALA A 159 -17.30 -3.41 12.05
CA ALA A 159 -16.04 -4.06 12.37
C ALA A 159 -14.84 -3.27 11.79
N ILE A 160 -14.95 -2.77 10.56
CA ILE A 160 -13.91 -1.93 9.94
C ILE A 160 -13.73 -0.65 10.77
N ALA A 161 -14.81 0.06 11.10
CA ALA A 161 -14.75 1.26 11.94
C ALA A 161 -14.09 0.98 13.30
N ALA A 162 -14.49 -0.11 13.97
CA ALA A 162 -13.88 -0.54 15.22
C ALA A 162 -12.39 -0.88 15.07
N ALA A 163 -11.95 -1.42 13.94
CA ALA A 163 -10.54 -1.71 13.68
C ALA A 163 -9.70 -0.43 13.60
N PHE A 164 -10.23 0.67 13.04
CA PHE A 164 -9.54 1.97 13.02
C PHE A 164 -9.36 2.54 14.44
N GLU A 165 -10.41 2.51 15.27
CA GLU A 165 -10.33 2.93 16.67
C GLU A 165 -9.34 2.05 17.45
N ALA A 166 -9.45 0.72 17.31
CA ALA A 166 -8.60 -0.24 17.97
C ALA A 166 -7.13 -0.12 17.53
N ASN A 167 -6.85 0.31 16.29
CA ASN A 167 -5.51 0.59 15.80
C ASN A 167 -4.93 1.87 16.41
N ALA A 168 -5.74 2.91 16.62
CA ALA A 168 -5.34 4.12 17.33
C ALA A 168 -4.91 3.83 18.78
N ASP A 169 -5.58 2.87 19.43
CA ASP A 169 -5.32 2.47 20.82
C ASP A 169 -4.50 1.17 20.95
N ALA A 170 -3.91 0.69 19.85
CA ALA A 170 -3.18 -0.58 19.83
C ALA A 170 -2.03 -0.64 20.86
N ILE A 171 -1.44 0.50 21.19
CA ILE A 171 -0.37 0.59 22.19
C ILE A 171 -0.84 0.23 23.60
N GLU A 172 -2.10 0.51 23.96
CA GLU A 172 -2.62 0.28 25.32
C GLU A 172 -2.78 -1.21 25.62
N ARG A 173 -2.91 -2.01 24.57
CA ARG A 173 -2.99 -3.47 24.63
C ARG A 173 -1.62 -4.15 24.51
N ALA A 174 -0.55 -3.39 24.25
CA ALA A 174 0.78 -3.92 24.07
C ALA A 174 1.51 -4.01 25.42
N SER A 175 1.80 -5.23 25.87
CA SER A 175 2.59 -5.49 27.09
C SER A 175 3.97 -4.81 27.10
N SER A 176 4.53 -4.57 25.91
CA SER A 176 5.81 -3.87 25.72
C SER A 176 5.74 -2.34 25.86
N TRP A 177 4.53 -1.76 25.90
CA TRP A 177 4.29 -0.32 25.95
C TRP A 177 3.31 0.07 27.07
N PRO A 178 3.75 0.03 28.34
CA PRO A 178 2.94 0.56 29.44
C PRO A 178 2.73 2.08 29.29
N LEU A 179 1.64 2.61 29.86
CA LEU A 179 1.26 4.03 29.78
C LEU A 179 2.41 4.96 30.21
N GLU A 180 3.17 4.60 31.24
CA GLU A 180 4.31 5.39 31.72
C GLU A 180 5.44 5.48 30.68
N ARG A 181 5.63 4.43 29.87
CA ARG A 181 6.59 4.45 28.77
C ARG A 181 6.10 5.36 27.66
N TYR A 182 4.82 5.27 27.28
CA TYR A 182 4.20 6.15 26.29
C TYR A 182 4.41 7.62 26.68
N ILE A 183 4.00 8.01 27.89
CA ILE A 183 4.11 9.39 28.38
C ILE A 183 5.56 9.87 28.39
N ARG A 184 6.50 9.03 28.84
CA ARG A 184 7.93 9.38 28.83
C ARG A 184 8.43 9.65 27.41
N GLU A 185 8.00 8.88 26.42
CA GLU A 185 8.39 9.14 25.03
C GLU A 185 7.73 10.41 24.48
N VAL A 186 6.45 10.67 24.78
CA VAL A 186 5.78 11.93 24.40
C VAL A 186 6.49 13.14 24.98
N GLN A 187 6.86 13.11 26.26
CA GLN A 187 7.57 14.20 26.93
C GLN A 187 8.93 14.53 26.28
N LYS A 188 9.62 13.54 25.71
CA LYS A 188 10.88 13.77 24.97
C LYS A 188 10.68 14.50 23.64
N LEU A 189 9.49 14.38 23.03
CA LEU A 189 9.13 15.07 21.79
C LEU A 189 8.70 16.52 22.05
N GLY A 190 8.17 16.76 23.25
CA GLY A 190 7.41 17.95 23.66
C GLY A 190 8.13 19.00 24.50
N ALA A 191 9.43 18.87 24.77
CA ALA A 191 10.14 19.82 25.64
C ALA A 191 10.68 21.03 24.86
N CYS A 192 10.09 22.20 25.11
CA CYS A 192 10.57 23.47 24.59
C CYS A 192 11.82 23.95 25.36
N PRO A 193 12.98 24.14 24.73
CA PRO A 193 14.12 24.78 25.38
C PRO A 193 13.79 26.23 25.77
N SER A 194 14.21 26.66 26.96
CA SER A 194 13.95 28.00 27.49
C SER A 194 14.55 29.14 26.65
N GLU A 195 15.49 28.81 25.77
CA GLU A 195 16.21 29.75 24.92
C GLU A 195 15.49 30.07 23.61
N LEU A 196 14.49 29.26 23.22
CA LEU A 196 13.73 29.46 21.99
C LEU A 196 12.57 30.44 22.20
N SER A 197 12.28 31.26 21.19
CA SER A 197 11.02 31.99 21.12
C SER A 197 9.83 31.03 20.96
N ALA A 198 8.62 31.51 21.23
CA ALA A 198 7.40 30.71 21.06
C ALA A 198 7.27 30.13 19.64
N ALA A 199 7.56 30.93 18.61
CA ALA A 199 7.50 30.47 17.22
C ALA A 199 8.55 29.40 16.88
N GLU A 200 9.79 29.57 17.36
CA GLU A 200 10.86 28.57 17.18
C GLU A 200 10.53 27.26 17.93
N CYS A 201 9.85 27.40 19.08
CA CYS A 201 9.37 26.28 19.85
C CYS A 201 8.26 25.51 19.13
N ASP A 202 7.25 26.21 18.60
CA ASP A 202 6.15 25.60 17.85
C ASP A 202 6.68 24.84 16.62
N ALA A 203 7.64 25.43 15.90
CA ALA A 203 8.30 24.79 14.77
C ALA A 203 9.11 23.54 15.19
N LEU A 204 9.84 23.61 16.30
CA LEU A 204 10.57 22.48 16.87
C LEU A 204 9.62 21.33 17.25
N LEU A 205 8.52 21.65 17.92
CA LEU A 205 7.52 20.69 18.36
C LEU A 205 6.83 20.03 17.16
N GLN A 206 6.36 20.84 16.19
CA GLN A 206 5.77 20.33 14.95
C GLN A 206 6.73 19.37 14.24
N ARG A 207 8.01 19.72 14.10
CA ARG A 207 9.06 18.89 13.49
C ARG A 207 9.21 17.54 14.19
N ASN A 208 9.30 17.54 15.52
CA ASN A 208 9.49 16.32 16.31
C ASN A 208 8.24 15.42 16.27
N LEU A 209 7.07 16.03 16.37
CA LEU A 209 5.80 15.32 16.45
C LEU A 209 5.37 14.74 15.11
N ALA A 210 5.53 15.48 14.01
CA ALA A 210 5.33 14.96 12.66
C ALA A 210 6.28 13.79 12.34
N GLY A 211 7.54 13.90 12.77
CA GLY A 211 8.52 12.82 12.63
C GLY A 211 8.27 11.62 13.56
N ALA A 212 7.54 11.81 14.64
CA ALA A 212 7.15 10.74 15.55
C ALA A 212 5.83 10.06 15.14
N SER A 213 4.90 10.77 14.50
CA SER A 213 3.57 10.24 14.13
C SER A 213 3.64 9.30 12.93
N SER A 214 4.07 9.79 11.76
CA SER A 214 4.18 9.01 10.52
C SER A 214 5.61 8.86 10.02
N GLY A 215 6.56 9.61 10.60
CA GLY A 215 7.97 9.53 10.25
C GLY A 215 8.24 9.87 8.78
N ILE A 216 9.07 9.05 8.13
CA ILE A 216 9.43 9.12 6.72
C ILE A 216 8.66 8.09 5.87
N ALA A 217 7.43 7.74 6.28
CA ALA A 217 6.59 6.85 5.49
C ALA A 217 6.54 7.32 4.04
N ARG A 218 6.83 6.40 3.12
CA ARG A 218 6.92 6.70 1.69
C ARG A 218 5.55 6.94 1.09
N ILE A 219 4.53 6.19 1.52
CA ILE A 219 3.14 6.38 1.14
C ILE A 219 2.28 6.45 2.41
N LEU A 220 1.30 7.36 2.42
CA LEU A 220 0.28 7.44 3.45
C LEU A 220 -1.09 7.53 2.79
N TYR A 221 -2.06 6.82 3.36
CA TYR A 221 -3.39 6.63 2.81
C TYR A 221 -4.43 7.32 3.68
N GLY A 222 -5.32 8.11 3.06
CA GLY A 222 -6.46 8.71 3.74
C GLY A 222 -7.43 7.64 4.26
N PRO A 223 -8.27 7.96 5.27
CA PRO A 223 -9.17 6.99 5.89
C PRO A 223 -10.06 6.25 4.90
N ALA A 224 -10.74 6.99 4.02
CA ALA A 224 -11.66 6.43 3.03
C ALA A 224 -10.95 5.48 2.03
N THR A 225 -9.67 5.74 1.72
CA THR A 225 -8.87 4.86 0.86
C THR A 225 -8.59 3.52 1.53
N LEU A 226 -8.20 3.51 2.80
CA LEU A 226 -7.96 2.25 3.51
C LEU A 226 -9.24 1.51 3.86
N GLU A 227 -10.30 2.21 4.22
CA GLU A 227 -11.63 1.62 4.46
C GLU A 227 -12.10 0.87 3.22
N HIS A 228 -12.01 1.50 2.05
CA HIS A 228 -12.36 0.88 0.78
C HIS A 228 -11.49 -0.34 0.47
N ALA A 229 -10.17 -0.26 0.71
CA ALA A 229 -9.26 -1.39 0.50
C ALA A 229 -9.55 -2.58 1.44
N LEU A 230 -9.89 -2.32 2.71
CA LEU A 230 -10.27 -3.36 3.68
C LEU A 230 -11.61 -4.01 3.30
N ALA A 231 -12.61 -3.20 2.95
CA ALA A 231 -13.93 -3.69 2.55
C ALA A 231 -13.88 -4.62 1.33
N ASN A 232 -12.94 -4.37 0.40
CA ASN A 232 -12.80 -5.10 -0.85
C ASN A 232 -11.62 -6.10 -0.85
N TYR A 233 -11.15 -6.55 0.31
CA TYR A 233 -9.96 -7.43 0.36
C TYR A 233 -10.14 -8.74 -0.44
N GLY A 234 -11.36 -9.30 -0.46
CA GLY A 234 -11.67 -10.54 -1.14
C GLY A 234 -11.62 -10.41 -2.66
N THR A 235 -12.27 -9.37 -3.21
CA THR A 235 -12.28 -9.07 -4.65
C THR A 235 -10.94 -8.59 -5.17
N MET A 236 -10.22 -7.81 -4.36
CA MET A 236 -8.83 -7.47 -4.65
C MET A 236 -7.96 -8.73 -4.79
N MET A 237 -8.12 -9.71 -3.89
CA MET A 237 -7.39 -11.00 -3.95
C MET A 237 -7.73 -11.83 -5.19
N ASP A 238 -8.97 -11.79 -5.67
CA ASP A 238 -9.37 -12.49 -6.89
C ASP A 238 -8.78 -11.82 -8.12
N CYS A 239 -8.86 -10.49 -8.20
CA CYS A 239 -8.30 -9.70 -9.29
C CYS A 239 -6.80 -9.95 -9.50
N LEU A 240 -6.03 -10.09 -8.42
CA LEU A 240 -4.59 -10.31 -8.47
C LEU A 240 -4.18 -11.62 -9.11
N GLY A 241 -5.02 -12.66 -9.00
CA GLY A 241 -4.77 -13.91 -9.71
C GLY A 241 -4.83 -13.75 -11.24
N GLU A 242 -5.47 -12.68 -11.72
CA GLU A 242 -5.77 -12.45 -13.13
C GLU A 242 -5.04 -11.23 -13.71
N LEU A 243 -4.57 -10.30 -12.86
CA LEU A 243 -3.94 -9.02 -13.23
C LEU A 243 -2.75 -9.17 -14.20
N ASP A 244 -1.96 -10.23 -14.06
CA ASP A 244 -0.80 -10.49 -14.92
C ASP A 244 -1.18 -11.05 -16.30
N THR A 245 -2.42 -11.51 -16.44
CA THR A 245 -2.98 -12.08 -17.68
C THR A 245 -3.97 -11.15 -18.38
N LEU A 246 -4.29 -10.01 -17.77
CA LEU A 246 -5.18 -9.01 -18.38
C LEU A 246 -4.51 -8.32 -19.57
N GLY A 247 -5.22 -8.29 -20.69
CA GLY A 247 -4.84 -7.51 -21.88
C GLY A 247 -4.82 -6.00 -21.60
N LEU A 248 -4.01 -5.26 -22.36
CA LEU A 248 -3.94 -3.78 -22.27
C LEU A 248 -5.28 -3.09 -22.64
N ASP A 249 -6.14 -3.81 -23.35
CA ASP A 249 -7.46 -3.39 -23.86
C ASP A 249 -8.63 -3.85 -22.98
N ALA A 250 -8.36 -4.42 -21.80
CA ALA A 250 -9.41 -4.82 -20.87
C ALA A 250 -10.21 -3.61 -20.37
N VAL A 251 -11.55 -3.69 -20.44
CA VAL A 251 -12.50 -2.65 -19.99
C VAL A 251 -13.27 -3.10 -18.73
N PRO A 252 -13.74 -2.23 -17.83
CA PRO A 252 -14.52 -2.63 -16.66
C PRO A 252 -15.78 -3.37 -17.07
N GLU A 253 -16.29 -4.18 -16.16
CA GLU A 253 -17.55 -4.87 -16.39
C GLU A 253 -18.76 -3.92 -16.34
N ARG A 254 -18.61 -2.76 -15.68
CA ARG A 254 -19.67 -1.78 -15.47
C ARG A 254 -19.19 -0.37 -15.80
N ASP A 255 -20.06 0.46 -16.35
CA ASP A 255 -19.73 1.86 -16.68
C ASP A 255 -19.62 2.77 -15.43
N ASP A 256 -20.25 2.38 -14.32
CA ASP A 256 -20.24 3.14 -13.07
C ASP A 256 -19.06 2.79 -12.15
N ASP A 257 -18.24 1.81 -12.52
CA ASP A 257 -17.01 1.43 -11.84
C ASP A 257 -15.83 1.38 -12.83
N PHE A 258 -14.74 2.08 -12.52
CA PHE A 258 -13.55 2.13 -13.38
C PHE A 258 -12.61 0.95 -13.23
N THR A 259 -12.84 0.09 -12.25
CA THR A 259 -11.91 -0.96 -11.88
C THR A 259 -12.51 -2.34 -12.10
N ARG A 260 -11.63 -3.34 -12.17
CA ARG A 260 -12.02 -4.76 -12.14
C ARG A 260 -11.71 -5.42 -10.80
N CYS A 261 -11.02 -4.69 -9.92
CA CYS A 261 -10.44 -5.27 -8.70
C CYS A 261 -11.18 -4.90 -7.41
N PHE A 262 -12.21 -4.07 -7.50
CA PHE A 262 -13.07 -3.70 -6.38
C PHE A 262 -14.53 -3.86 -6.82
N ASP A 263 -15.44 -4.01 -5.87
CA ASP A 263 -16.87 -4.17 -6.16
C ASP A 263 -17.54 -2.84 -6.56
N ASP A 264 -16.94 -1.73 -6.13
CA ASP A 264 -17.40 -0.36 -6.36
C ASP A 264 -16.21 0.60 -6.58
N GLU A 265 -16.47 1.77 -7.17
CA GLU A 265 -15.49 2.84 -7.36
C GLU A 265 -14.97 3.39 -6.00
N PHE A 266 -13.70 3.77 -5.92
CA PHE A 266 -13.18 4.50 -4.76
C PHE A 266 -14.04 5.74 -4.43
N PRO A 267 -14.31 6.00 -3.14
CA PRO A 267 -15.13 7.15 -2.75
C PRO A 267 -14.42 8.47 -3.08
N VAL A 268 -15.20 9.55 -3.21
CA VAL A 268 -14.70 10.88 -3.62
C VAL A 268 -13.65 11.48 -2.69
N ASP A 269 -13.64 11.05 -1.43
CA ASP A 269 -12.67 11.42 -0.38
C ASP A 269 -11.49 10.46 -0.28
N ALA A 270 -11.38 9.48 -1.19
CA ALA A 270 -10.17 8.69 -1.34
C ALA A 270 -8.99 9.59 -1.77
N ILE A 271 -7.90 9.45 -1.02
CA ILE A 271 -6.68 10.22 -1.21
C ILE A 271 -5.49 9.43 -0.68
N LEU A 272 -4.34 9.67 -1.29
CA LEU A 272 -3.07 9.20 -0.76
C LEU A 272 -1.96 10.19 -1.12
N VAL A 273 -0.89 10.12 -0.34
CA VAL A 273 0.32 10.91 -0.57
C VAL A 273 1.52 9.99 -0.72
N LYS A 274 2.46 10.35 -1.60
CA LYS A 274 3.78 9.73 -1.70
C LYS A 274 4.84 10.79 -1.42
N ALA A 275 5.65 10.59 -0.39
CA ALA A 275 6.66 11.56 0.04
C ALA A 275 8.08 11.10 -0.32
N GLN A 276 8.91 12.05 -0.76
CA GLN A 276 10.35 11.89 -0.91
C GLN A 276 11.06 12.67 0.20
N TRP A 277 11.75 11.93 1.07
CA TRP A 277 12.46 12.47 2.22
C TRP A 277 13.97 12.40 2.00
N GLU A 278 14.63 13.55 2.15
CA GLU A 278 16.08 13.68 2.02
C GLU A 278 16.72 13.90 3.38
N ARG A 279 17.78 13.15 3.68
CA ARG A 279 18.45 13.24 4.97
C ARG A 279 19.26 14.55 5.07
N ALA A 280 19.03 15.33 6.11
CA ALA A 280 19.67 16.63 6.33
C ALA A 280 20.97 16.56 7.14
N ASP A 281 21.22 15.45 7.84
CA ASP A 281 22.37 15.29 8.72
C ASP A 281 23.70 15.55 7.97
N PHE A 282 24.70 16.07 8.71
CA PHE A 282 26.04 16.40 8.21
C PHE A 282 26.10 17.55 7.19
N GLY A 283 25.08 18.41 7.14
CA GLY A 283 25.09 19.59 6.27
C GLY A 283 25.06 19.23 4.79
N ARG A 284 24.40 18.14 4.42
CA ARG A 284 24.25 17.72 3.04
C ARG A 284 23.39 18.72 2.28
N ASP A 285 23.94 19.25 1.19
CA ASP A 285 23.19 20.06 0.25
C ASP A 285 22.16 19.19 -0.47
N LEU A 286 21.02 19.78 -0.81
CA LEU A 286 20.01 19.22 -1.71
C LEU A 286 20.35 19.54 -3.17
N PRO A 287 20.14 18.61 -4.11
CA PRO A 287 20.07 18.98 -5.52
C PRO A 287 18.92 19.96 -5.73
N VAL A 288 19.10 20.92 -6.63
CA VAL A 288 18.09 21.90 -7.01
C VAL A 288 17.85 21.75 -8.50
N PHE A 289 16.59 21.75 -8.90
CA PHE A 289 16.17 21.53 -10.28
C PHE A 289 15.47 22.77 -10.84
N ASP A 290 15.98 23.26 -11.96
CA ASP A 290 15.39 24.36 -12.69
C ASP A 290 14.26 23.88 -13.57
N THR A 291 13.10 24.50 -13.39
CA THR A 291 11.88 24.25 -14.16
C THR A 291 11.44 25.49 -14.95
N ASP A 292 12.37 26.43 -15.15
CA ASP A 292 12.14 27.59 -16.01
C ASP A 292 12.16 27.19 -17.49
N ARG A 293 11.73 28.13 -18.34
CA ARG A 293 11.63 27.91 -19.80
C ARG A 293 12.92 27.38 -20.41
N ASP A 294 14.07 27.95 -20.06
CA ASP A 294 15.32 27.65 -20.74
C ASP A 294 15.78 26.24 -20.35
N ALA A 295 15.67 25.93 -19.06
CA ALA A 295 15.98 24.62 -18.52
C ALA A 295 15.06 23.52 -19.08
N LEU A 296 13.75 23.77 -19.15
CA LEU A 296 12.79 22.82 -19.74
C LEU A 296 12.98 22.65 -21.25
N THR A 297 13.19 23.74 -22.00
CA THR A 297 13.45 23.68 -23.44
C THR A 297 14.69 22.84 -23.74
N GLN A 298 15.73 22.97 -22.92
CA GLN A 298 16.94 22.16 -23.05
C GLN A 298 16.67 20.69 -22.73
N ARG A 299 15.97 20.38 -21.63
CA ARG A 299 15.73 18.99 -21.22
C ARG A 299 14.77 18.25 -22.12
N LEU A 300 13.74 18.94 -22.62
CA LEU A 300 12.70 18.39 -23.48
C LEU A 300 13.04 18.53 -24.97
N ALA A 301 14.28 18.90 -25.29
CA ALA A 301 14.73 19.01 -26.67
C ALA A 301 14.58 17.67 -27.41
N PRO A 302 14.04 17.67 -28.65
CA PRO A 302 13.90 16.44 -29.43
C PRO A 302 15.22 15.67 -29.57
N GLY A 303 15.19 14.37 -29.26
CA GLY A 303 16.37 13.50 -29.27
C GLY A 303 17.32 13.66 -28.07
N GLY A 304 16.94 14.46 -27.06
CA GLY A 304 17.60 14.49 -25.75
C GLY A 304 17.21 13.30 -24.86
N ASP A 305 17.91 13.15 -23.73
CA ASP A 305 17.66 12.06 -22.77
C ASP A 305 16.54 12.36 -21.76
N ALA A 306 16.00 13.59 -21.74
CA ALA A 306 14.90 14.02 -20.88
C ALA A 306 15.01 13.50 -19.42
N ALA A 307 16.21 13.57 -18.84
CA ALA A 307 16.49 13.15 -17.47
C ALA A 307 16.66 14.37 -16.55
N TRP A 308 16.24 14.25 -15.29
CA TRP A 308 16.49 15.27 -14.27
C TRP A 308 17.95 15.27 -13.77
N GLY A 309 18.56 14.08 -13.70
CA GLY A 309 19.93 13.88 -13.22
C GLY A 309 20.05 13.93 -11.68
N GLU A 310 20.86 13.06 -11.09
CA GLU A 310 20.94 12.93 -9.61
C GLU A 310 21.56 14.14 -8.91
N GLN A 311 22.33 14.96 -9.63
CA GLN A 311 23.06 16.09 -9.03
C GLN A 311 22.23 17.38 -8.95
N GLY A 312 21.12 17.46 -9.70
CA GLY A 312 20.43 18.72 -9.98
C GLY A 312 21.27 19.68 -10.81
N ASP A 313 20.71 20.86 -11.10
CA ASP A 313 21.39 21.96 -11.79
C ASP A 313 22.23 22.81 -10.83
N ARG A 314 21.81 22.83 -9.56
CA ARG A 314 22.52 23.50 -8.46
C ARG A 314 22.44 22.67 -7.20
N ARG A 315 23.15 23.14 -6.17
CA ARG A 315 23.10 22.62 -4.81
C ARG A 315 22.69 23.75 -3.85
N ALA A 316 21.85 23.41 -2.87
CA ALA A 316 21.44 24.36 -1.84
C ALA A 316 21.26 23.67 -0.49
N ASN A 317 21.46 24.41 0.60
CA ASN A 317 21.31 23.91 1.96
C ASN A 317 20.22 24.71 2.71
N PRO A 318 18.93 24.44 2.42
CA PRO A 318 17.83 25.19 3.02
C PRO A 318 17.76 25.02 4.54
N GLY A 319 17.42 26.12 5.21
CA GLY A 319 17.08 26.11 6.63
C GLY A 319 15.68 25.51 6.87
N PRO A 320 15.30 25.28 8.15
CA PRO A 320 13.99 24.74 8.51
C PRO A 320 12.79 25.59 8.05
N ASP A 321 12.97 26.89 7.86
CA ASP A 321 11.93 27.80 7.33
C ASP A 321 11.85 27.78 5.80
N ASP A 322 12.90 27.28 5.14
CA ASP A 322 12.98 27.21 3.68
C ASP A 322 12.53 25.85 3.15
N ILE A 323 12.47 24.80 3.99
CA ILE A 323 12.04 23.46 3.60
C ILE A 323 11.38 22.71 4.76
N TYR A 324 10.31 21.97 4.47
CA TYR A 324 9.58 21.28 5.52
C TYR A 324 10.45 20.16 6.08
N THR A 325 10.68 20.20 7.39
CA THR A 325 11.66 19.37 8.06
C THR A 325 10.99 18.60 9.19
N ILE A 326 11.31 17.31 9.33
CA ILE A 326 10.91 16.46 10.45
C ILE A 326 12.16 15.92 11.17
N ALA A 327 12.00 15.60 12.45
CA ALA A 327 13.03 14.94 13.24
C ALA A 327 12.48 13.59 13.72
N LEU A 328 13.19 12.51 13.40
CA LEU A 328 12.84 11.19 13.90
C LEU A 328 13.27 11.05 15.37
N ARG A 329 12.66 10.10 16.08
CA ARG A 329 12.97 9.81 17.51
C ARG A 329 14.44 9.45 17.77
N ASN A 330 15.17 8.98 16.75
CA ASN A 330 16.60 8.69 16.85
C ASN A 330 17.50 9.93 16.64
N GLY A 331 16.90 11.12 16.47
CA GLY A 331 17.58 12.38 16.23
C GLY A 331 17.96 12.66 14.77
N SER A 332 17.70 11.73 13.85
CA SER A 332 17.96 11.97 12.42
C SER A 332 16.98 12.98 11.86
N VAL A 333 17.48 13.92 11.07
CA VAL A 333 16.67 14.99 10.49
C VAL A 333 16.45 14.73 9.00
N TYR A 334 15.21 14.91 8.55
CA TYR A 334 14.79 14.71 7.17
C TYR A 334 14.05 15.94 6.65
N ARG A 335 14.26 16.24 5.37
CA ARG A 335 13.63 17.32 4.62
C ARG A 335 12.70 16.72 3.57
N LEU A 336 11.49 17.23 3.45
CA LEU A 336 10.54 16.80 2.42
C LEU A 336 10.95 17.44 1.09
N ALA A 337 11.58 16.70 0.19
CA ALA A 337 12.06 17.24 -1.08
C ALA A 337 10.98 17.21 -2.17
N GLY A 338 10.12 16.18 -2.14
CA GLY A 338 9.02 16.01 -3.08
C GLY A 338 7.80 15.35 -2.46
N LEU A 339 6.61 15.63 -3.00
CA LEU A 339 5.34 15.05 -2.57
C LEU A 339 4.43 14.83 -3.76
N HIS A 340 3.91 13.62 -3.95
CA HIS A 340 2.72 13.37 -4.77
C HIS A 340 1.48 13.33 -3.89
N ILE A 341 0.40 13.94 -4.38
CA ILE A 341 -0.95 13.94 -3.82
C ILE A 341 -1.87 13.43 -4.92
N MET A 342 -2.58 12.34 -4.65
CA MET A 342 -3.51 11.74 -5.60
C MET A 342 -4.89 11.65 -4.96
N THR A 343 -5.88 12.26 -5.59
CA THR A 343 -7.26 12.32 -5.06
C THR A 343 -8.27 11.77 -6.05
N LYS A 344 -9.35 11.21 -5.53
CA LYS A 344 -10.50 10.71 -6.30
C LYS A 344 -11.67 11.72 -6.32
N GLU A 345 -11.36 13.02 -6.17
CA GLU A 345 -12.38 14.08 -6.28
C GLU A 345 -12.95 14.21 -7.69
N LEU A 346 -12.19 13.71 -8.66
CA LEU A 346 -12.59 13.50 -10.04
C LEU A 346 -12.82 12.00 -10.28
N ARG A 347 -13.56 11.70 -11.34
CA ARG A 347 -13.79 10.35 -11.86
C ARG A 347 -12.47 9.65 -12.19
N HIS A 348 -11.52 10.35 -12.79
CA HIS A 348 -10.12 9.90 -12.83
C HIS A 348 -9.34 10.44 -11.62
N TRP A 349 -8.26 9.77 -11.22
CA TRP A 349 -7.38 10.33 -10.20
C TRP A 349 -6.79 11.66 -10.65
N GLN A 350 -6.94 12.70 -9.83
CA GLN A 350 -6.18 13.93 -9.99
C GLN A 350 -4.82 13.77 -9.33
N TRP A 351 -3.76 14.00 -10.10
CA TRP A 351 -2.37 13.90 -9.66
C TRP A 351 -1.82 15.30 -9.47
N THR A 352 -1.30 15.56 -8.29
CA THR A 352 -0.65 16.82 -7.96
C THR A 352 0.71 16.50 -7.38
N THR A 353 1.74 17.17 -7.87
CA THR A 353 3.09 17.00 -7.41
C THR A 353 3.68 18.30 -6.90
N LEU A 354 4.40 18.22 -5.79
CA LEU A 354 5.11 19.32 -5.16
C LEU A 354 6.59 18.99 -5.09
N TRP A 355 7.45 19.95 -5.42
CA TRP A 355 8.89 19.81 -5.23
C TRP A 355 9.49 21.08 -4.67
N TRP A 356 10.50 20.91 -3.83
CA TRP A 356 11.22 22.02 -3.23
C TRP A 356 12.10 22.76 -4.26
N SER A 357 12.17 24.09 -4.17
CA SER A 357 13.02 24.94 -4.99
C SER A 357 13.55 26.14 -4.22
N ASP A 358 14.80 26.54 -4.54
CA ASP A 358 15.43 27.78 -4.06
C ASP A 358 14.91 29.04 -4.78
N ARG A 359 14.15 28.86 -5.87
CA ARG A 359 13.48 29.94 -6.63
C ARG A 359 11.97 29.69 -6.69
N PRO A 360 11.27 29.76 -5.54
CA PRO A 360 9.92 29.23 -5.43
C PRO A 360 8.83 30.12 -6.03
N ASP A 361 9.12 31.40 -6.30
CA ASP A 361 8.14 32.34 -6.88
C ASP A 361 8.26 32.47 -8.40
N GLU A 362 9.09 31.63 -9.02
CA GLU A 362 9.23 31.52 -10.46
C GLU A 362 8.47 30.29 -10.99
N ASP A 363 8.23 30.27 -12.30
CA ASP A 363 7.64 29.16 -13.05
C ASP A 363 6.40 28.51 -12.37
N PHE A 364 6.42 27.21 -12.09
CA PHE A 364 5.38 26.39 -11.47
C PHE A 364 5.07 26.74 -10.01
N GLY A 365 5.77 27.70 -9.41
CA GLY A 365 5.44 28.28 -8.11
C GLY A 365 4.91 29.72 -8.16
N ALA A 366 4.92 30.36 -9.33
CA ALA A 366 4.54 31.78 -9.46
C ALA A 366 3.05 32.03 -9.12
N ASP A 367 2.18 31.05 -9.35
CA ASP A 367 0.74 31.13 -9.10
C ASP A 367 0.32 30.65 -7.70
N ARG A 368 1.27 30.39 -6.80
CA ARG A 368 0.97 29.92 -5.44
C ARG A 368 0.01 30.89 -4.72
N PRO A 369 -1.16 30.42 -4.26
CA PRO A 369 -2.16 31.31 -3.67
C PRO A 369 -1.82 31.75 -2.25
N ALA A 370 -2.48 32.82 -1.81
CA ALA A 370 -2.32 33.37 -0.45
C ALA A 370 -2.61 32.32 0.64
N ALA A 371 -3.57 31.42 0.43
CA ALA A 371 -3.88 30.34 1.37
C ALA A 371 -2.66 29.45 1.69
N ILE A 372 -1.79 29.17 0.71
CA ILE A 372 -0.54 28.44 0.94
C ILE A 372 0.53 29.35 1.56
N ARG A 373 0.63 30.60 1.06
CA ARG A 373 1.65 31.55 1.53
C ARG A 373 1.45 31.94 2.99
N GLU A 374 0.20 32.13 3.41
CA GLU A 374 -0.15 32.73 4.69
C GLU A 374 -0.81 31.71 5.64
N GLY A 375 -1.50 30.71 5.10
CA GLY A 375 -2.24 29.72 5.89
C GLY A 375 -1.46 28.46 6.26
N LEU A 376 -0.26 28.25 5.70
CA LEU A 376 0.60 27.10 6.00
C LEU A 376 1.95 27.54 6.58
N ALA A 377 2.70 26.57 7.14
CA ALA A 377 4.05 26.81 7.67
C ALA A 377 4.97 27.45 6.60
N PRO A 378 5.90 28.37 6.98
CA PRO A 378 6.74 29.11 6.04
C PRO A 378 7.47 28.24 5.01
N ALA A 379 7.93 27.06 5.43
CA ALA A 379 8.55 26.06 4.57
C ALA A 379 7.75 25.74 3.30
N PHE A 380 6.42 25.68 3.37
CA PHE A 380 5.59 25.34 2.22
C PHE A 380 5.55 26.42 1.14
N ARG A 381 6.06 27.64 1.42
CA ARG A 381 6.28 28.69 0.44
C ARG A 381 7.36 28.34 -0.58
N HIS A 382 8.17 27.31 -0.33
CA HIS A 382 9.29 26.93 -1.18
C HIS A 382 8.98 25.79 -2.16
N TYR A 383 7.73 25.34 -2.21
CA TYR A 383 7.31 24.24 -3.07
C TYR A 383 6.63 24.76 -4.33
N LYS A 384 7.11 24.31 -5.48
CA LYS A 384 6.47 24.47 -6.78
C LYS A 384 5.45 23.35 -6.96
N MET A 385 4.44 23.57 -7.81
CA MET A 385 3.36 22.61 -8.03
C MET A 385 3.14 22.35 -9.51
N CYS A 386 2.92 21.08 -9.84
CA CYS A 386 2.35 20.68 -11.11
C CYS A 386 1.17 19.73 -10.88
N THR A 387 0.19 19.73 -11.78
CA THR A 387 -0.96 18.84 -11.72
C THR A 387 -1.35 18.28 -13.09
N THR A 388 -1.84 17.05 -13.09
CA THR A 388 -2.52 16.43 -14.23
C THR A 388 -3.69 15.57 -13.74
N ALA A 389 -4.81 15.61 -14.45
CA ALA A 389 -6.00 14.81 -14.13
C ALA A 389 -6.52 14.03 -15.35
N PHE A 390 -5.98 14.32 -16.53
CA PHE A 390 -6.46 13.80 -17.78
C PHE A 390 -5.30 13.36 -18.65
N TYR A 391 -5.54 12.34 -19.45
CA TYR A 391 -4.57 11.87 -20.42
C TYR A 391 -4.27 12.87 -21.51
N THR A 392 -5.20 13.76 -21.87
CA THR A 392 -4.97 14.79 -22.89
C THR A 392 -5.06 16.15 -22.23
N GLU A 393 -4.16 17.05 -22.64
CA GLU A 393 -4.38 18.47 -22.36
C GLU A 393 -5.31 19.01 -23.43
N ASP A 394 -6.51 19.42 -23.04
CA ASP A 394 -7.49 19.98 -23.97
C ASP A 394 -7.55 21.52 -23.85
N ASP A 395 -6.77 22.14 -22.96
CA ASP A 395 -6.52 23.58 -22.99
C ASP A 395 -5.62 23.91 -24.19
N PRO A 396 -6.11 24.63 -25.21
CA PRO A 396 -5.36 24.86 -26.46
C PRO A 396 -4.16 25.79 -26.29
N ASP A 397 -4.12 26.59 -25.22
CA ASP A 397 -2.99 27.47 -24.92
C ASP A 397 -2.88 27.71 -23.39
N PRO A 398 -2.28 26.76 -22.65
CA PRO A 398 -2.10 26.89 -21.21
C PRO A 398 -1.26 28.12 -20.82
N ALA A 399 -0.30 28.52 -21.66
CA ALA A 399 0.57 29.65 -21.40
C ALA A 399 -0.18 30.99 -21.47
N ALA A 400 -1.04 31.17 -22.49
CA ALA A 400 -1.86 32.38 -22.63
C ALA A 400 -2.87 32.57 -21.49
N ARG A 401 -3.13 31.55 -20.69
CA ARG A 401 -3.94 31.69 -19.47
C ARG A 401 -3.29 32.61 -18.44
N TYR A 402 -1.97 32.82 -18.46
CA TYR A 402 -1.19 33.50 -17.42
C TYR A 402 -0.42 34.75 -17.90
N PRO A 403 -1.09 35.75 -18.52
CA PRO A 403 -0.40 36.95 -19.00
C PRO A 403 0.25 37.76 -17.86
N GLU A 404 -0.23 37.62 -16.63
CA GLU A 404 0.27 38.30 -15.44
C GLU A 404 1.41 37.54 -14.73
N LEU A 405 1.63 36.26 -15.06
CA LEU A 405 2.69 35.43 -14.49
C LEU A 405 3.65 34.95 -15.61
N PRO A 406 4.52 35.85 -16.12
CA PRO A 406 5.31 35.58 -17.32
C PRO A 406 6.30 34.42 -17.17
N SER A 407 6.80 34.14 -15.96
CA SER A 407 7.68 33.00 -15.70
C SER A 407 6.95 31.67 -15.82
N LEU A 408 5.73 31.57 -15.27
CA LEU A 408 4.86 30.39 -15.41
C LEU A 408 4.42 30.20 -16.86
N ALA A 409 3.94 31.26 -17.52
CA ALA A 409 3.54 31.19 -18.93
C ALA A 409 4.69 30.70 -19.82
N ALA A 410 5.91 31.22 -19.61
CA ALA A 410 7.08 30.80 -20.35
C ALA A 410 7.48 29.33 -20.09
N ALA A 411 7.38 28.87 -18.84
CA ALA A 411 7.65 27.48 -18.48
C ALA A 411 6.62 26.52 -19.07
N LEU A 412 5.32 26.85 -19.00
CA LEU A 412 4.25 26.07 -19.63
C LEU A 412 4.46 25.95 -21.14
N ALA A 413 4.79 27.05 -21.83
CA ALA A 413 5.10 27.02 -23.26
C ALA A 413 6.29 26.11 -23.62
N ALA A 414 7.26 25.95 -22.70
CA ALA A 414 8.42 25.07 -22.92
C ALA A 414 8.08 23.57 -22.83
N THR A 415 6.91 23.21 -22.30
CA THR A 415 6.50 21.81 -22.13
C THR A 415 5.91 21.15 -23.39
N GLY A 416 5.78 21.93 -24.47
CA GLY A 416 5.36 21.51 -25.81
C GLY A 416 3.86 21.70 -26.09
N ASP A 417 3.53 21.78 -27.38
CA ASP A 417 2.15 21.86 -27.91
C ASP A 417 1.67 20.46 -28.35
N GLY A 418 0.42 20.12 -28.03
CA GLY A 418 -0.21 18.83 -28.38
C GLY A 418 -0.05 17.79 -27.27
N ALA A 419 -1.15 17.09 -26.95
CA ALA A 419 -1.35 16.24 -25.77
C ALA A 419 -0.14 15.40 -25.32
N PRO A 420 0.02 15.14 -24.01
CA PRO A 420 -0.78 15.49 -22.83
C PRO A 420 -0.16 16.61 -21.98
N THR A 421 -0.83 17.00 -20.88
CA THR A 421 -0.29 17.90 -19.85
C THR A 421 1.03 17.37 -19.32
N TRP A 422 2.10 18.15 -19.44
CA TRP A 422 3.38 17.82 -18.81
C TRP A 422 3.24 17.90 -17.29
N CYS A 423 3.74 16.88 -16.58
CA CYS A 423 3.83 16.95 -15.14
C CYS A 423 4.81 15.95 -14.54
N SER A 424 5.93 16.46 -14.05
CA SER A 424 7.00 15.66 -13.46
C SER A 424 7.59 16.35 -12.22
N ASN A 425 7.96 15.54 -11.24
CA ASN A 425 8.70 15.86 -10.05
C ASN A 425 10.17 15.39 -10.11
N PRO A 426 11.13 16.32 -10.09
CA PRO A 426 12.54 16.00 -10.23
C PRO A 426 13.15 15.16 -9.10
N TYR A 427 12.50 15.09 -7.93
CA TYR A 427 12.96 14.27 -6.80
C TYR A 427 12.30 12.89 -6.73
N LEU A 428 11.21 12.67 -7.46
CA LEU A 428 10.43 11.43 -7.38
C LEU A 428 10.53 10.59 -8.66
N GLU A 429 10.83 11.18 -9.81
CA GLU A 429 11.11 10.43 -11.04
C GLU A 429 12.58 10.54 -11.43
N HIS A 430 13.22 9.40 -11.63
CA HIS A 430 14.66 9.31 -11.90
C HIS A 430 14.92 8.54 -13.18
N GLY A 431 16.04 8.80 -13.84
CA GLY A 431 16.38 8.09 -15.07
C GLY A 431 15.88 8.78 -16.35
N ARG A 432 16.09 8.10 -17.47
CA ARG A 432 15.94 8.64 -18.83
C ARG A 432 14.47 8.77 -19.20
N GLY A 433 14.08 9.84 -19.89
CA GLY A 433 12.70 10.10 -20.31
C GLY A 433 11.82 10.74 -19.23
N ASN A 434 12.16 10.58 -17.95
CA ASN A 434 11.27 10.94 -16.84
C ASN A 434 10.96 12.43 -16.70
N ALA A 435 11.88 13.33 -17.08
CA ALA A 435 11.59 14.75 -17.11
C ALA A 435 10.56 15.12 -18.17
N GLY A 436 10.34 14.27 -19.17
CA GLY A 436 9.35 14.43 -20.23
C GLY A 436 7.99 13.81 -19.92
N THR A 437 7.78 13.22 -18.75
CA THR A 437 6.57 12.43 -18.47
C THR A 437 5.38 13.27 -18.00
N ASN A 438 4.24 12.60 -17.87
CA ASN A 438 3.17 13.04 -16.99
C ASN A 438 2.82 11.93 -15.99
N CYS A 439 2.40 12.30 -14.77
CA CYS A 439 2.11 11.33 -13.71
C CYS A 439 1.21 10.17 -14.18
N ILE A 440 0.16 10.50 -14.96
CA ILE A 440 -0.81 9.52 -15.48
C ILE A 440 -0.15 8.51 -16.42
N GLY A 441 0.69 8.98 -17.32
CA GLY A 441 1.36 8.20 -18.33
C GLY A 441 2.36 7.18 -17.78
N CYS A 442 3.14 7.59 -16.78
CA CYS A 442 3.97 6.66 -16.01
C CYS A 442 3.12 5.63 -15.26
N HIS A 443 2.00 6.06 -14.68
CA HIS A 443 1.19 5.22 -13.81
C HIS A 443 0.18 4.33 -14.53
N GLN A 444 -0.13 4.53 -15.83
CA GLN A 444 -1.07 3.69 -16.57
C GLN A 444 -0.65 2.21 -16.71
N HIS A 445 0.60 1.89 -16.38
CA HIS A 445 1.14 0.52 -16.32
C HIS A 445 1.36 0.03 -14.89
N GLY A 446 1.05 0.86 -13.91
CA GLY A 446 1.21 0.55 -12.51
C GLY A 446 0.25 -0.56 -12.09
N GLY A 447 0.80 -1.73 -11.74
CA GLY A 447 0.04 -2.89 -11.29
C GLY A 447 0.09 -4.08 -12.24
N ALA A 448 0.34 -3.88 -13.54
CA ALA A 448 0.52 -5.00 -14.46
C ALA A 448 1.93 -5.59 -14.29
N GLN A 449 2.08 -6.90 -14.06
CA GLN A 449 3.31 -7.62 -14.40
C GLN A 449 3.19 -8.14 -15.84
N VAL A 450 2.90 -7.27 -16.81
CA VAL A 450 3.13 -7.67 -18.21
C VAL A 450 4.63 -7.92 -18.37
N ALA A 451 4.94 -9.19 -18.37
CA ALA A 451 6.22 -9.74 -18.66
C ALA A 451 6.60 -9.24 -20.07
N LEU A 452 7.51 -8.28 -20.15
CA LEU A 452 8.03 -7.72 -21.39
C LEU A 452 9.49 -8.13 -21.51
N ASP A 453 9.90 -8.51 -22.71
CA ASP A 453 11.29 -8.73 -23.06
C ASP A 453 11.91 -7.36 -23.37
N LEU A 454 12.36 -6.65 -22.33
CA LEU A 454 12.88 -5.27 -22.46
C LEU A 454 14.34 -5.26 -22.93
N ASP A 455 15.04 -6.39 -22.88
CA ASP A 455 16.44 -6.52 -23.29
C ASP A 455 16.65 -7.31 -24.60
N GLY A 456 15.58 -7.88 -25.16
CA GLY A 456 15.56 -8.62 -26.42
C GLY A 456 16.13 -10.03 -26.31
N ASP A 457 16.24 -10.59 -25.10
CA ASP A 457 16.81 -11.92 -24.84
C ASP A 457 15.80 -13.07 -24.97
N GLN A 458 14.55 -12.77 -25.33
CA GLN A 458 13.41 -13.68 -25.43
C GLN A 458 12.99 -14.30 -24.09
N ALA A 459 13.49 -13.78 -22.98
CA ALA A 459 12.99 -14.02 -21.64
C ALA A 459 12.16 -12.81 -21.19
N LEU A 460 11.41 -13.02 -20.11
CA LEU A 460 10.51 -12.02 -19.57
C LEU A 460 11.22 -11.30 -18.43
N ASP A 461 11.38 -9.97 -18.55
CA ASP A 461 12.00 -9.16 -17.52
C ASP A 461 11.04 -8.85 -16.37
N ALA A 462 11.59 -8.77 -15.16
CA ALA A 462 10.91 -8.08 -14.08
C ALA A 462 10.78 -6.58 -14.46
N ILE A 463 9.56 -6.05 -14.47
CA ILE A 463 9.31 -4.67 -14.92
C ILE A 463 10.07 -3.65 -14.05
N ASP A 464 11.04 -2.98 -14.68
CA ASP A 464 11.66 -1.74 -14.23
C ASP A 464 10.95 -0.57 -14.90
N LEU A 465 10.22 0.24 -14.12
CA LEU A 465 9.44 1.36 -14.63
C LEU A 465 10.30 2.46 -15.27
N GLU A 466 11.52 2.67 -14.78
CA GLU A 466 12.41 3.69 -15.33
C GLU A 466 12.95 3.25 -16.69
N ARG A 467 13.23 1.96 -16.85
CA ARG A 467 13.59 1.36 -18.15
C ARG A 467 12.40 1.38 -19.11
N LEU A 468 11.22 1.12 -18.60
CA LEU A 468 9.97 1.03 -19.35
C LEU A 468 9.58 2.39 -19.94
N VAL A 469 9.62 3.47 -19.14
CA VAL A 469 9.34 4.85 -19.60
C VAL A 469 10.33 5.32 -20.67
N ALA A 470 11.56 4.80 -20.65
CA ALA A 470 12.59 5.11 -21.63
C ALA A 470 12.46 4.32 -22.96
N ASP A 471 11.50 3.40 -23.07
CA ASP A 471 11.26 2.58 -24.26
C ASP A 471 10.12 3.16 -25.12
N ASP A 472 10.48 3.97 -26.12
CA ASP A 472 9.51 4.61 -27.02
C ASP A 472 8.64 3.61 -27.82
N ALA A 473 9.06 2.34 -27.99
CA ALA A 473 8.28 1.35 -28.72
C ALA A 473 7.04 0.90 -27.92
N HIS A 474 7.19 0.81 -26.60
CA HIS A 474 6.13 0.44 -25.69
C HIS A 474 5.48 1.67 -25.01
N PHE A 475 6.21 2.80 -24.94
CA PHE A 475 5.85 4.02 -24.19
C PHE A 475 6.13 5.28 -25.02
N PRO A 476 5.40 5.49 -26.13
CA PRO A 476 5.63 6.64 -26.99
C PRO A 476 5.45 7.96 -26.22
N ASP A 477 6.26 8.94 -26.61
CA ASP A 477 6.29 10.28 -26.03
C ASP A 477 6.63 10.28 -24.52
N HIS A 478 7.44 9.32 -24.04
CA HIS A 478 7.76 9.15 -22.60
C HIS A 478 6.52 8.87 -21.75
N GLY A 479 5.66 7.96 -22.21
CA GLY A 479 4.45 7.54 -21.50
C GLY A 479 3.32 8.56 -21.50
N ARG A 480 3.54 9.76 -22.05
CA ARG A 480 2.57 10.85 -22.17
C ARG A 480 1.27 10.46 -22.91
N ARG A 481 1.34 9.51 -23.83
CA ARG A 481 0.17 9.06 -24.58
C ARG A 481 -0.67 8.06 -23.79
N GLN A 482 -1.99 8.20 -23.84
CA GLN A 482 -2.92 7.17 -23.36
C GLN A 482 -2.74 5.88 -24.15
N GLN A 483 -2.34 4.81 -23.46
CA GLN A 483 -2.23 3.45 -24.00
C GLN A 483 -3.38 2.55 -23.54
N ARG A 484 -4.07 2.93 -22.46
CA ARG A 484 -5.21 2.18 -21.91
C ARG A 484 -6.42 3.09 -21.75
N GLU A 485 -7.57 2.66 -22.28
CA GLU A 485 -8.84 3.37 -22.04
C GLU A 485 -9.25 3.27 -20.57
N VAL A 486 -8.86 2.16 -19.93
CA VAL A 486 -9.22 1.83 -18.56
C VAL A 486 -7.96 1.34 -17.86
N PHE A 487 -7.67 1.94 -16.70
CA PHE A 487 -6.64 1.44 -15.80
C PHE A 487 -7.06 0.04 -15.32
N PRO A 488 -6.22 -1.00 -15.45
CA PRO A 488 -6.53 -2.32 -14.89
C PRO A 488 -6.67 -2.31 -13.36
N ALA A 489 -6.48 -1.15 -12.73
CA ALA A 489 -6.91 -0.85 -11.38
C ALA A 489 -6.74 0.64 -11.09
N ASP A 490 -7.72 1.27 -10.46
CA ASP A 490 -7.64 2.60 -9.84
C ASP A 490 -6.45 2.70 -8.86
N TYR A 491 -5.24 2.86 -9.39
CA TYR A 491 -3.99 3.01 -8.66
C TYR A 491 -3.61 1.84 -7.72
N LEU A 492 -3.87 0.57 -8.09
CA LEU A 492 -3.28 -0.61 -7.40
C LEU A 492 -1.73 -0.62 -7.41
N TRP A 493 -1.09 0.27 -8.15
CA TRP A 493 0.36 0.47 -8.08
C TRP A 493 0.88 0.77 -6.67
N SER A 494 0.24 1.68 -5.92
CA SER A 494 0.69 1.98 -4.54
C SER A 494 0.51 0.79 -3.63
N PHE A 495 -0.57 0.05 -3.83
CA PHE A 495 -0.94 -1.13 -3.06
C PHE A 495 -0.13 -2.38 -3.39
N HIS A 496 0.55 -2.48 -4.52
CA HIS A 496 1.23 -3.73 -4.94
C HIS A 496 2.75 -3.60 -5.13
N ARG A 497 3.28 -2.40 -5.46
CA ARG A 497 4.71 -2.27 -5.85
C ARG A 497 5.58 -1.58 -4.81
N VAL A 498 5.05 -0.59 -4.09
CA VAL A 498 5.84 0.22 -3.15
C VAL A 498 5.65 -0.26 -1.71
N ASP A 499 4.42 -0.15 -1.22
CA ASP A 499 4.07 -0.61 0.13
C ASP A 499 3.50 -2.04 0.12
N ASP A 500 3.09 -2.53 -1.04
CA ASP A 500 2.59 -3.90 -1.29
C ASP A 500 1.54 -4.36 -0.26
N LEU A 501 0.55 -3.51 0.06
CA LEU A 501 -0.61 -3.86 0.88
C LEU A 501 -1.31 -5.12 0.38
N VAL A 502 -1.32 -5.32 -0.94
CA VAL A 502 -1.79 -6.52 -1.60
C VAL A 502 -1.00 -7.75 -1.15
N GLY A 503 0.32 -7.73 -1.25
CA GLY A 503 1.19 -8.81 -0.81
C GLY A 503 1.08 -9.03 0.69
N VAL A 504 0.82 -7.97 1.47
CA VAL A 504 0.46 -8.09 2.89
C VAL A 504 -0.83 -8.91 3.04
N VAL A 505 -1.94 -8.55 2.36
CA VAL A 505 -3.19 -9.33 2.42
C VAL A 505 -2.93 -10.79 2.03
N ALA A 506 -2.26 -11.03 0.91
CA ALA A 506 -1.99 -12.37 0.41
C ALA A 506 -1.16 -13.21 1.41
N ALA A 507 -0.12 -12.62 2.00
CA ALA A 507 0.72 -13.29 2.98
C ALA A 507 -0.05 -13.59 4.28
N GLU A 508 -0.83 -12.63 4.78
CA GLU A 508 -1.58 -12.79 6.02
C GLU A 508 -2.72 -13.83 5.87
N VAL A 509 -3.41 -13.83 4.72
CA VAL A 509 -4.39 -14.86 4.32
C VAL A 509 -3.73 -16.23 4.26
N ALA A 510 -2.64 -16.37 3.51
CA ALA A 510 -1.94 -17.65 3.35
C ALA A 510 -1.49 -18.22 4.71
N PHE A 511 -0.97 -17.37 5.60
CA PHE A 511 -0.54 -17.76 6.94
C PHE A 511 -1.70 -18.29 7.79
N ARG A 512 -2.85 -17.61 7.83
CA ARG A 512 -4.03 -18.00 8.63
C ARG A 512 -4.69 -19.24 8.06
N ASP A 513 -4.85 -19.30 6.75
CA ASP A 513 -5.37 -20.48 6.05
C ASP A 513 -4.52 -21.71 6.37
N GLN A 514 -3.18 -21.58 6.33
CA GLN A 514 -2.30 -22.70 6.68
C GLN A 514 -2.50 -23.14 8.14
N GLY A 515 -2.61 -22.19 9.08
CA GLY A 515 -2.90 -22.48 10.48
C GLY A 515 -4.22 -23.23 10.67
N ASP A 516 -5.29 -22.77 10.01
CA ASP A 516 -6.62 -23.40 10.07
C ASP A 516 -6.61 -24.82 9.48
N ARG A 517 -5.82 -25.06 8.43
CA ARG A 517 -5.62 -26.40 7.85
C ARG A 517 -4.84 -27.32 8.79
N GLN A 518 -3.79 -26.82 9.44
CA GLN A 518 -3.01 -27.59 10.40
C GLN A 518 -3.82 -27.95 11.64
N ALA A 519 -4.70 -27.06 12.11
CA ALA A 519 -5.53 -27.29 13.29
C ALA A 519 -6.46 -28.51 13.15
N VAL A 520 -6.96 -28.80 11.95
CA VAL A 520 -7.84 -29.97 11.72
C VAL A 520 -7.08 -31.25 11.30
N HIS A 521 -5.80 -31.14 10.97
CA HIS A 521 -5.02 -32.25 10.42
C HIS A 521 -5.03 -33.52 11.30
N PRO A 522 -4.96 -33.46 12.65
CA PRO A 522 -5.10 -34.65 13.48
C PRO A 522 -6.45 -35.38 13.32
N ARG A 523 -7.55 -34.63 13.17
CA ARG A 523 -8.88 -35.20 12.93
C ARG A 523 -8.99 -35.81 11.54
N VAL A 524 -8.38 -35.16 10.53
CA VAL A 524 -8.28 -35.72 9.18
C VAL A 524 -7.61 -37.09 9.21
N GLN A 525 -6.44 -37.20 9.86
CA GLN A 525 -5.71 -38.47 9.97
C GLN A 525 -6.54 -39.55 10.69
N ALA A 526 -7.25 -39.17 11.75
CA ALA A 526 -8.14 -40.09 12.46
C ALA A 526 -9.24 -40.64 11.55
N ILE A 527 -9.94 -39.77 10.81
CA ILE A 527 -11.03 -40.16 9.89
C ILE A 527 -10.51 -41.05 8.75
N VAL A 528 -9.38 -40.69 8.13
CA VAL A 528 -8.81 -41.45 7.01
C VAL A 528 -8.45 -42.88 7.43
N ALA A 529 -8.07 -43.08 8.70
CA ALA A 529 -7.74 -44.38 9.30
C ALA A 529 -8.95 -45.21 9.74
N LEU A 530 -10.17 -44.65 9.77
CA LEU A 530 -11.37 -45.38 10.13
C LEU A 530 -11.77 -46.40 9.04
N PRO A 531 -12.39 -47.54 9.43
CA PRO A 531 -13.06 -48.41 8.46
C PRO A 531 -14.13 -47.65 7.68
N ARG A 532 -14.31 -48.00 6.40
CA ARG A 532 -15.24 -47.32 5.47
C ARG A 532 -16.33 -48.29 5.01
N ASP A 533 -17.59 -47.86 5.08
CA ASP A 533 -18.76 -48.49 4.46
C ASP A 533 -19.25 -47.63 3.29
N ALA A 534 -18.89 -48.03 2.07
CA ALA A 534 -19.27 -47.30 0.86
C ALA A 534 -20.79 -47.26 0.61
N ALA A 535 -21.56 -48.23 1.12
CA ALA A 535 -23.02 -48.26 0.96
C ALA A 535 -23.68 -47.26 1.92
N ALA A 536 -23.20 -47.17 3.16
CA ALA A 536 -23.61 -46.12 4.10
C ALA A 536 -23.24 -44.74 3.54
N GLY A 537 -22.02 -44.57 3.03
CA GLY A 537 -21.56 -43.35 2.39
C GLY A 537 -22.39 -42.94 1.16
N ALA A 538 -22.84 -43.91 0.35
CA ALA A 538 -23.69 -43.64 -0.81
C ALA A 538 -25.04 -43.05 -0.40
N THR A 539 -25.59 -43.49 0.75
CA THR A 539 -26.81 -42.93 1.32
C THR A 539 -26.59 -41.47 1.74
N THR A 540 -25.49 -41.18 2.45
CA THR A 540 -25.12 -39.81 2.83
C THR A 540 -24.94 -38.91 1.60
N PHE A 541 -24.24 -39.39 0.57
CA PHE A 541 -24.04 -38.66 -0.67
C PHE A 541 -25.37 -38.29 -1.33
N ALA A 542 -26.29 -39.24 -1.48
CA ALA A 542 -27.59 -39.02 -2.09
C ALA A 542 -28.42 -37.97 -1.33
N GLN A 543 -28.35 -37.98 0.01
CA GLN A 543 -29.11 -37.05 0.85
C GLN A 543 -28.52 -35.63 0.90
N ARG A 544 -27.20 -35.50 0.82
CA ARG A 544 -26.50 -34.26 1.18
C ARG A 544 -25.71 -33.62 0.04
N CYS A 545 -25.09 -34.44 -0.81
CA CYS A 545 -24.11 -33.98 -1.82
C CYS A 545 -24.71 -33.91 -3.23
N ALA A 546 -25.58 -34.87 -3.57
CA ALA A 546 -26.14 -35.04 -4.91
C ALA A 546 -26.93 -33.82 -5.42
N ARG A 547 -27.51 -33.00 -4.52
CA ARG A 547 -28.24 -31.80 -4.90
C ARG A 547 -27.39 -30.76 -5.63
N CYS A 548 -26.09 -30.72 -5.34
CA CYS A 548 -25.14 -29.77 -5.91
C CYS A 548 -24.22 -30.45 -6.92
N HIS A 549 -23.69 -31.64 -6.58
CA HIS A 549 -22.73 -32.37 -7.41
C HIS A 549 -23.38 -33.31 -8.45
N GLY A 550 -24.71 -33.35 -8.52
CA GLY A 550 -25.44 -34.30 -9.36
C GLY A 550 -25.58 -35.67 -8.69
N ALA A 551 -26.64 -36.41 -9.02
CA ALA A 551 -26.86 -37.76 -8.52
C ALA A 551 -25.72 -38.72 -8.93
N ASP A 552 -25.19 -38.49 -10.13
CA ASP A 552 -24.11 -39.25 -10.73
C ASP A 552 -22.74 -38.59 -10.52
N GLY A 553 -22.64 -37.44 -9.85
CA GLY A 553 -21.33 -36.79 -9.61
C GLY A 553 -20.77 -36.01 -10.81
N ASP A 554 -21.58 -35.77 -11.84
CA ASP A 554 -21.26 -35.04 -13.07
C ASP A 554 -21.14 -33.52 -12.88
N GLY A 555 -21.55 -33.00 -11.72
CA GLY A 555 -21.49 -31.58 -11.39
C GLY A 555 -22.70 -30.79 -11.89
N SER A 556 -22.71 -29.50 -11.56
CA SER A 556 -23.72 -28.54 -12.01
C SER A 556 -23.11 -27.14 -12.10
N GLY A 557 -23.90 -26.13 -12.49
CA GLY A 557 -23.46 -24.72 -12.40
C GLY A 557 -23.09 -24.25 -10.99
N PHE A 558 -23.44 -25.02 -9.95
CA PHE A 558 -23.17 -24.69 -8.54
C PHE A 558 -22.02 -25.48 -7.92
N ALA A 559 -21.63 -26.62 -8.50
CA ALA A 559 -20.56 -27.45 -7.94
C ALA A 559 -19.85 -28.28 -9.03
N PRO A 560 -18.53 -28.51 -8.89
CA PRO A 560 -17.76 -29.18 -9.94
C PRO A 560 -18.10 -30.67 -10.07
N SER A 561 -17.78 -31.22 -11.24
CA SER A 561 -17.76 -32.67 -11.49
C SER A 561 -16.79 -33.37 -10.53
N LEU A 562 -17.29 -34.34 -9.79
CA LEU A 562 -16.49 -35.14 -8.86
C LEU A 562 -15.59 -36.14 -9.60
N PHE A 563 -16.00 -36.60 -10.78
CA PHE A 563 -15.15 -37.43 -11.65
C PHE A 563 -13.89 -36.70 -12.12
N GLU A 564 -13.97 -35.41 -12.42
CA GLU A 564 -12.81 -34.64 -12.88
C GLU A 564 -11.89 -34.22 -11.74
N ARG A 565 -12.48 -33.97 -10.56
CA ARG A 565 -11.79 -33.41 -9.40
C ARG A 565 -11.16 -34.48 -8.52
N LEU A 566 -11.91 -35.49 -8.08
CA LEU A 566 -11.47 -36.44 -7.06
C LEU A 566 -10.19 -37.23 -7.41
N PRO A 567 -9.92 -37.60 -8.68
CA PRO A 567 -8.66 -38.26 -9.04
C PRO A 567 -7.41 -37.42 -8.76
N ARG A 568 -7.55 -36.09 -8.58
CA ARG A 568 -6.43 -35.16 -8.33
C ARG A 568 -6.15 -34.92 -6.84
N PHE A 569 -6.97 -35.48 -5.96
CA PHE A 569 -6.85 -35.29 -4.51
C PHE A 569 -6.63 -36.64 -3.83
N ASP A 570 -5.79 -36.66 -2.79
CA ASP A 570 -5.66 -37.80 -1.88
C ASP A 570 -6.79 -37.81 -0.83
N ASP A 571 -6.82 -38.85 -0.01
CA ASP A 571 -7.89 -39.05 0.99
C ASP A 571 -7.89 -37.96 2.06
N GLU A 572 -6.72 -37.49 2.46
CA GLU A 572 -6.58 -36.41 3.43
C GLU A 572 -7.16 -35.11 2.87
N ALA A 573 -6.83 -34.74 1.63
CA ALA A 573 -7.35 -33.55 0.98
C ALA A 573 -8.88 -33.60 0.79
N ILE A 574 -9.45 -34.78 0.48
CA ILE A 574 -10.90 -34.96 0.39
C ILE A 574 -11.55 -34.79 1.75
N VAL A 575 -11.06 -35.49 2.78
CA VAL A 575 -11.62 -35.39 4.15
C VAL A 575 -11.48 -33.99 4.69
N GLN A 576 -10.35 -33.34 4.45
CA GLN A 576 -10.14 -31.95 4.84
C GLN A 576 -11.17 -31.02 4.16
N THR A 577 -11.43 -31.21 2.87
CA THR A 577 -12.47 -30.47 2.14
C THR A 577 -13.87 -30.76 2.69
N LEU A 578 -14.17 -32.00 3.05
CA LEU A 578 -15.46 -32.36 3.68
C LEU A 578 -15.62 -31.71 5.06
N LEU A 579 -14.58 -31.75 5.88
CA LEU A 579 -14.59 -31.17 7.23
C LEU A 579 -14.77 -29.65 7.17
N GLN A 580 -14.01 -28.99 6.31
CA GLN A 580 -13.87 -27.54 6.31
C GLN A 580 -14.78 -26.84 5.29
N GLY A 581 -15.27 -27.54 4.26
CA GLY A 581 -15.90 -26.90 3.11
C GLY A 581 -14.90 -26.12 2.25
N LYS A 582 -15.37 -25.55 1.13
CA LYS A 582 -14.54 -24.75 0.22
C LYS A 582 -15.40 -23.86 -0.68
N GLY A 583 -15.18 -22.54 -0.67
CA GLY A 583 -16.01 -21.60 -1.44
C GLY A 583 -17.49 -21.80 -1.11
N GLY A 584 -18.33 -22.01 -2.12
CA GLY A 584 -19.76 -22.31 -1.92
C GLY A 584 -20.09 -23.69 -1.34
N MET A 585 -19.11 -24.60 -1.14
CA MET A 585 -19.33 -25.92 -0.55
C MET A 585 -19.38 -25.84 1.00
N PRO A 586 -20.47 -26.29 1.65
CA PRO A 586 -20.58 -26.27 3.11
C PRO A 586 -19.53 -27.14 3.82
N ALA A 587 -19.19 -26.73 5.05
CA ALA A 587 -18.43 -27.55 5.98
C ALA A 587 -19.33 -28.64 6.60
N TRP A 588 -18.90 -29.90 6.57
CA TRP A 588 -19.67 -31.02 7.12
C TRP A 588 -19.13 -31.53 8.46
N GLY A 589 -17.98 -31.04 8.93
CA GLY A 589 -17.31 -31.56 10.12
C GLY A 589 -18.09 -31.42 11.44
N GLU A 590 -19.06 -30.50 11.51
CA GLU A 590 -19.96 -30.34 12.66
C GLU A 590 -21.32 -31.02 12.46
N THR A 591 -21.62 -31.48 11.24
CA THR A 591 -22.92 -32.09 10.88
C THR A 591 -22.82 -33.61 10.75
N LEU A 592 -21.69 -34.10 10.26
CA LEU A 592 -21.39 -35.52 10.12
C LEU A 592 -20.34 -35.92 11.15
N ASP A 593 -20.55 -37.08 11.77
CA ASP A 593 -19.52 -37.67 12.63
C ASP A 593 -18.37 -38.26 11.81
N ASP A 594 -17.28 -38.61 12.49
CA ASP A 594 -16.05 -39.08 11.86
C ASP A 594 -16.25 -40.40 11.08
N HIS A 595 -17.14 -41.28 11.54
CA HIS A 595 -17.47 -42.52 10.83
C HIS A 595 -18.29 -42.24 9.57
N GLN A 596 -19.28 -41.36 9.65
CA GLN A 596 -20.07 -40.93 8.48
C GLN A 596 -19.20 -40.27 7.42
N LEU A 597 -18.18 -39.50 7.82
CA LEU A 597 -17.20 -38.91 6.91
C LEU A 597 -16.27 -39.96 6.28
N ALA A 598 -15.84 -40.97 7.04
CA ALA A 598 -15.05 -42.09 6.51
C ALA A 598 -15.85 -42.95 5.51
N ASP A 599 -17.12 -43.23 5.83
CA ASP A 599 -18.05 -43.93 4.94
C ASP A 599 -18.29 -43.15 3.64
N LEU A 600 -18.52 -41.83 3.77
CA LEU A 600 -18.67 -40.93 2.63
C LEU A 600 -17.42 -40.92 1.74
N LEU A 601 -16.22 -40.81 2.33
CA LEU A 601 -14.95 -40.92 1.60
C LEU A 601 -14.86 -42.26 0.84
N GLY A 602 -15.24 -43.37 1.47
CA GLY A 602 -15.31 -44.69 0.84
C GLY A 602 -16.21 -44.69 -0.40
N SER A 603 -17.42 -44.14 -0.28
CA SER A 603 -18.36 -44.01 -1.39
C SER A 603 -17.84 -43.12 -2.52
N LEU A 604 -17.23 -41.98 -2.19
CA LEU A 604 -16.65 -41.06 -3.18
C LEU A 604 -15.53 -41.73 -3.98
N ARG A 605 -14.67 -42.51 -3.32
CA ARG A 605 -13.60 -43.26 -4.00
C ARG A 605 -14.13 -44.40 -4.86
N ASP A 606 -15.07 -45.17 -4.34
CA ASP A 606 -15.67 -46.31 -5.05
C ASP A 606 -16.41 -45.85 -6.32
N ARG A 607 -17.16 -44.74 -6.23
CA ARG A 607 -18.01 -44.25 -7.32
C ARG A 607 -17.28 -43.34 -8.31
N PHE A 608 -16.35 -42.51 -7.84
CA PHE A 608 -15.81 -41.38 -8.63
C PHE A 608 -14.27 -41.29 -8.62
N GLY A 609 -13.59 -42.11 -7.82
CA GLY A 609 -12.14 -42.05 -7.63
C GLY A 609 -11.31 -42.92 -8.58
N ALA A 610 -11.93 -43.68 -9.48
CA ALA A 610 -11.23 -44.54 -10.42
C ALA A 610 -10.54 -43.74 -11.54
N PRO A 611 -9.31 -44.11 -11.97
CA PRO A 611 -8.71 -43.53 -13.16
C PRO A 611 -9.47 -44.01 -14.40
N GLN A 612 -9.69 -43.12 -15.37
CA GLN A 612 -9.95 -43.54 -16.76
C GLN A 612 -8.62 -43.83 -17.46
#